data_AF-A0A109FE95-F1
#
_entry.id   AF-A0A109FE95-F1
#
_cell.length_a   1.000
_cell.length_b   1.000
_cell.length_c   1.000
_cell.angle_alpha   90.00
_cell.angle_beta   90.00
_cell.angle_gamma   90.00
#
_symmetry.space_group_name_H-M   'P 1'
#
loop_
_entity.id
_entity.type
_entity.pdbx_description
1 polymer ?
#
loop_
_entity_poly.entity_id
_entity_poly.type
_entity_poly.pdbx_seq_one_letter_code
_entity_poly.pdbx_strand_id
1 'polypeptide(L)'
;TSQQPLDLAPGVALGPFRLGPLLFNVLNHVREYRDTYPHANLAWDEQNPLSSPVYLSLTTPPLHLTFSSPAQRLSRIQVTGPNPGSHVAYRQQRLQSGGADNNDDEEDEEEREDVVKRIRTILGPTFGSSKAPTVKGTTEEEEEEEENMFCYPGVAFGVQKTRSGSTRLKRIVLTPLPISKGIPIDQAWRQHPQTIDDGLDSLAVAHGDLHRAEIELDPDNLSEKPRVTLRFHSPPHQDGPVVVVVLEIGETTSEDILCELGSAIRTFWKQDDRLAIHTA
;
A
#
# COMPACT_ATOMS: atom_id res chain seq x y z
N THR A 1 -15.88 -20.26 8.98
CA THR A 1 -16.71 -19.04 9.09
C THR A 1 -16.46 -18.21 7.85
N SER A 2 -17.47 -17.95 7.02
CA SER A 2 -17.32 -17.12 5.81
C SER A 2 -16.94 -15.70 6.25
N GLN A 3 -15.68 -15.31 6.08
CA GLN A 3 -15.20 -13.95 6.35
C GLN A 3 -15.96 -12.97 5.44
N GLN A 4 -16.40 -11.83 5.98
CA GLN A 4 -17.08 -10.81 5.19
C GLN A 4 -16.13 -10.29 4.09
N PRO A 5 -16.59 -10.09 2.85
CA PRO A 5 -15.75 -9.55 1.79
C PRO A 5 -15.28 -8.14 2.14
N LEU A 6 -14.07 -7.78 1.69
CA LEU A 6 -13.54 -6.44 1.83
C LEU A 6 -14.21 -5.48 0.85
N ASP A 7 -14.67 -4.34 1.34
CA ASP A 7 -15.26 -3.30 0.51
C ASP A 7 -14.20 -2.62 -0.37
N LEU A 8 -14.41 -2.67 -1.67
CA LEU A 8 -13.60 -2.04 -2.69
C LEU A 8 -13.99 -0.57 -2.85
N ALA A 9 -13.05 0.32 -2.62
CA ALA A 9 -13.10 1.73 -3.03
C ALA A 9 -12.04 1.96 -4.12
N PRO A 10 -12.41 1.92 -5.42
CA PRO A 10 -11.46 2.03 -6.52
C PRO A 10 -10.58 3.26 -6.38
N GLY A 11 -9.26 3.10 -6.51
CA GLY A 11 -8.31 4.21 -6.38
C GLY A 11 -7.96 4.61 -4.96
N VAL A 12 -8.64 4.06 -3.94
CA VAL A 12 -8.58 4.57 -2.56
C VAL A 12 -8.25 3.48 -1.55
N ALA A 13 -9.01 2.40 -1.49
CA ALA A 13 -8.87 1.40 -0.43
C ALA A 13 -9.49 0.04 -0.77
N LEU A 14 -9.06 -0.99 -0.04
CA LEU A 14 -9.72 -2.29 0.06
C LEU A 14 -9.93 -2.64 1.53
N GLY A 15 -11.17 -2.52 2.01
CA GLY A 15 -11.50 -2.64 3.43
C GLY A 15 -10.64 -1.68 4.28
N PRO A 16 -9.89 -2.17 5.28
CA PRO A 16 -9.06 -1.32 6.13
C PRO A 16 -7.76 -0.85 5.45
N PHE A 17 -7.37 -1.45 4.33
CA PHE A 17 -6.14 -1.13 3.63
C PHE A 17 -6.35 0.02 2.65
N ARG A 18 -6.00 1.23 3.05
CA ARG A 18 -6.01 2.43 2.18
C ARG A 18 -4.70 2.54 1.40
N LEU A 19 -4.73 3.09 0.20
CA LEU A 19 -3.53 3.48 -0.55
C LEU A 19 -2.96 4.79 0.02
N GLY A 20 -1.63 4.87 0.16
CA GLY A 20 -0.89 6.03 0.69
C GLY A 20 -0.31 5.94 2.12
N PRO A 21 -0.91 5.24 3.10
CA PRO A 21 -0.34 5.02 4.43
C PRO A 21 1.04 4.37 4.41
N LEU A 22 1.81 4.64 5.45
CA LEU A 22 3.13 4.05 5.64
C LEU A 22 3.03 2.55 5.96
N LEU A 23 4.08 1.80 5.61
CA LEU A 23 4.29 0.40 6.01
C LEU A 23 4.06 0.21 7.52
N PHE A 24 4.58 1.13 8.33
CA PHE A 24 4.38 1.12 9.78
C PHE A 24 2.90 1.07 10.19
N ASN A 25 2.06 1.93 9.60
CA ASN A 25 0.63 2.00 9.93
C ASN A 25 -0.08 0.70 9.54
N VAL A 26 0.25 0.15 8.38
CA VAL A 26 -0.32 -1.11 7.91
C VAL A 26 0.13 -2.29 8.79
N LEU A 27 1.40 -2.34 9.18
CA LEU A 27 1.91 -3.38 10.08
C LEU A 27 1.29 -3.30 11.47
N ASN A 28 1.07 -2.10 12.00
CA ASN A 28 0.38 -1.94 13.29
C ASN A 28 -1.06 -2.43 13.21
N HIS A 29 -1.79 -2.10 12.14
CA HIS A 29 -3.12 -2.66 11.93
C HIS A 29 -3.10 -4.19 11.86
N VAL A 30 -2.21 -4.77 11.06
CA VAL A 30 -2.08 -6.24 10.96
C VAL A 30 -1.74 -6.87 12.32
N ARG A 31 -0.91 -6.22 13.14
CA ARG A 31 -0.53 -6.66 14.50
C ARG A 31 -1.62 -6.48 15.55
N GLU A 32 -2.52 -5.53 15.36
CA GLU A 32 -3.69 -5.29 16.23
C GLU A 32 -4.77 -6.35 15.97
N TYR A 33 -4.97 -6.72 14.71
CA TYR A 33 -5.99 -7.68 14.27
C TYR A 33 -5.38 -9.03 13.89
N ARG A 34 -4.55 -9.63 14.76
CA ARG A 34 -3.84 -10.90 14.47
C ARG A 34 -4.77 -12.08 14.20
N ASP A 35 -5.92 -12.13 14.86
CA ASP A 35 -6.93 -13.16 14.63
C ASP A 35 -7.50 -13.09 13.20
N THR A 36 -7.58 -11.88 12.66
CA THR A 36 -8.01 -11.63 11.28
C THR A 36 -6.89 -11.94 10.28
N TYR A 37 -5.63 -11.66 10.64
CA TYR A 37 -4.46 -11.79 9.78
C TYR A 37 -3.39 -12.72 10.41
N PRO A 38 -3.64 -14.04 10.48
CA PRO A 38 -2.81 -14.98 11.22
C PRO A 38 -1.40 -15.17 10.61
N HIS A 39 -1.27 -14.94 9.30
CA HIS A 39 0.00 -15.08 8.60
C HIS A 39 0.29 -13.84 7.75
N ALA A 40 1.40 -13.19 8.08
CA ALA A 40 1.91 -12.01 7.40
C ALA A 40 3.40 -12.21 7.11
N ASN A 41 3.78 -12.10 5.84
CA ASN A 41 5.17 -12.24 5.38
C ASN A 41 5.66 -10.91 4.80
N LEU A 42 6.76 -10.39 5.34
CA LEU A 42 7.41 -9.16 4.88
C LEU A 42 8.66 -9.52 4.08
N ALA A 43 8.73 -9.06 2.83
CA ALA A 43 9.88 -9.26 1.95
C ALA A 43 10.43 -7.93 1.46
N TRP A 44 11.76 -7.80 1.44
CA TRP A 44 12.51 -6.65 0.94
C TRP A 44 13.77 -7.12 0.23
N ASP A 45 14.36 -6.24 -0.58
CA ASP A 45 15.65 -6.48 -1.22
C ASP A 45 16.78 -6.05 -0.27
N GLU A 46 17.60 -7.00 0.16
CA GLU A 46 18.74 -6.74 1.06
C GLU A 46 19.86 -5.96 0.38
N GLN A 47 20.01 -6.06 -0.95
CA GLN A 47 21.04 -5.36 -1.70
C GLN A 47 20.67 -3.89 -1.94
N ASN A 48 19.36 -3.62 -2.02
CA ASN A 48 18.83 -2.29 -2.34
C ASN A 48 17.68 -1.88 -1.39
N PRO A 49 17.87 -1.87 -0.06
CA PRO A 49 16.79 -1.71 0.90
C PRO A 49 16.12 -0.31 0.88
N LEU A 50 16.82 0.69 0.33
CA LEU A 50 16.35 2.07 0.23
C LEU A 50 15.78 2.44 -1.13
N SER A 51 16.05 1.64 -2.15
CA SER A 51 15.64 1.89 -3.54
C SER A 51 14.69 0.84 -4.07
N SER A 52 14.57 -0.34 -3.45
CA SER A 52 13.61 -1.37 -3.87
C SER A 52 12.29 -1.29 -3.09
N PRO A 53 11.15 -1.64 -3.72
CA PRO A 53 9.86 -1.75 -3.02
C PRO A 53 9.89 -2.80 -1.89
N VAL A 54 9.04 -2.59 -0.88
CA VAL A 54 8.79 -3.58 0.18
C VAL A 54 7.45 -4.27 -0.09
N TYR A 55 7.38 -5.57 0.18
CA TYR A 55 6.19 -6.39 -0.05
C TYR A 55 5.68 -6.99 1.26
N LEU A 56 4.39 -6.85 1.53
CA LEU A 56 3.71 -7.55 2.62
C LEU A 56 2.66 -8.49 2.03
N SER A 57 2.77 -9.78 2.33
CA SER A 57 1.82 -10.80 1.88
C SER A 57 1.01 -11.31 3.08
N LEU A 58 -0.31 -11.32 2.95
CA LEU A 58 -1.27 -11.86 3.92
C LEU A 58 -1.93 -13.10 3.31
N THR A 59 -2.23 -14.12 4.12
CA THR A 59 -2.90 -15.33 3.62
C THR A 59 -4.42 -15.24 3.64
N THR A 60 -4.97 -14.47 4.58
CA THR A 60 -6.41 -14.42 4.85
C THR A 60 -6.80 -13.00 5.23
N PRO A 61 -7.45 -12.22 4.35
CA PRO A 61 -7.61 -12.50 2.91
C PRO A 61 -6.25 -12.53 2.17
N PRO A 62 -6.17 -13.18 0.99
CA PRO A 62 -4.93 -13.37 0.22
C PRO A 62 -4.50 -12.07 -0.47
N LEU A 63 -3.92 -11.17 0.32
CA LEU A 63 -3.51 -9.83 -0.10
C LEU A 63 -1.99 -9.74 -0.29
N HIS A 64 -1.57 -9.12 -1.37
CA HIS A 64 -0.20 -8.66 -1.58
C HIS A 64 -0.19 -7.13 -1.62
N LEU A 65 0.46 -6.54 -0.63
CA LEU A 65 0.58 -5.09 -0.46
C LEU A 65 2.00 -4.67 -0.89
N THR A 66 2.10 -3.74 -1.82
CA THR A 66 3.38 -3.19 -2.27
C THR A 66 3.56 -1.78 -1.74
N PHE A 67 4.72 -1.50 -1.16
CA PHE A 67 5.09 -0.21 -0.62
C PHE A 67 6.14 0.45 -1.52
N SER A 68 5.92 1.71 -1.89
CA SER A 68 6.86 2.50 -2.69
C SER A 68 8.16 2.76 -1.94
N SER A 69 9.20 3.07 -2.68
CA SER A 69 10.50 3.46 -2.15
C SER A 69 10.78 4.90 -2.57
N PRO A 70 11.40 5.75 -1.73
CA PRO A 70 11.93 5.45 -0.39
C PRO A 70 10.90 5.65 0.74
N ALA A 71 9.74 6.25 0.43
CA ALA A 71 8.76 6.67 1.43
C ALA A 71 8.01 5.52 2.13
N GLN A 72 8.11 4.28 1.64
CA GLN A 72 7.42 3.09 2.17
C GLN A 72 5.92 3.28 2.31
N ARG A 73 5.29 3.89 1.30
CA ARG A 73 3.85 4.14 1.26
C ARG A 73 3.14 3.05 0.47
N LEU A 74 2.01 2.58 0.96
CA LEU A 74 1.20 1.56 0.30
C LEU A 74 0.74 2.08 -1.07
N SER A 75 1.36 1.61 -2.14
CA SER A 75 1.15 2.11 -3.50
C SER A 75 0.35 1.15 -4.37
N ARG A 76 0.19 -0.10 -3.93
CA ARG A 76 -0.60 -1.11 -4.65
C ARG A 76 -1.12 -2.18 -3.70
N ILE A 77 -2.37 -2.56 -3.90
CA ILE A 77 -3.02 -3.67 -3.21
C ILE A 77 -3.42 -4.69 -4.28
N GLN A 78 -3.00 -5.94 -4.14
CA GLN A 78 -3.36 -7.00 -5.04
C GLN A 78 -4.04 -8.14 -4.28
N VAL A 79 -5.14 -8.64 -4.82
CA VAL A 79 -5.84 -9.83 -4.33
C VAL A 79 -5.56 -10.97 -5.30
N THR A 80 -5.00 -12.08 -4.81
CA THR A 80 -4.70 -13.30 -5.58
C THR A 80 -5.33 -14.51 -4.91
N GLY A 81 -5.18 -15.70 -5.50
CA GLY A 81 -5.64 -16.96 -4.91
C GLY A 81 -6.73 -17.64 -5.73
N PRO A 82 -7.38 -18.68 -5.18
CA PRO A 82 -8.29 -19.52 -5.96
C PRO A 82 -9.59 -18.82 -6.35
N ASN A 83 -10.11 -17.94 -5.49
CA ASN A 83 -11.35 -17.19 -5.72
C ASN A 83 -11.23 -15.73 -5.22
N PRO A 84 -10.45 -14.87 -5.91
CA PRO A 84 -10.21 -13.50 -5.46
C PRO A 84 -11.50 -12.67 -5.38
N GLY A 85 -12.48 -12.94 -6.25
CA GLY A 85 -13.76 -12.23 -6.27
C GLY A 85 -14.65 -12.51 -5.05
N SER A 86 -14.41 -13.61 -4.33
CA SER A 86 -15.13 -13.91 -3.09
C SER A 86 -14.69 -13.04 -1.90
N HIS A 87 -13.46 -12.51 -1.95
CA HIS A 87 -12.88 -11.67 -0.90
C HIS A 87 -13.18 -10.18 -1.07
N VAL A 88 -13.84 -9.80 -2.17
CA VAL A 88 -14.02 -8.39 -2.54
C VAL A 88 -15.47 -8.10 -2.91
N ALA A 89 -16.01 -7.03 -2.36
CA ALA A 89 -17.33 -6.50 -2.72
C ALA A 89 -17.23 -5.04 -3.15
N TYR A 90 -18.06 -4.64 -4.10
CA TYR A 90 -18.24 -3.24 -4.48
C TYR A 90 -19.71 -2.88 -4.28
N ARG A 91 -19.98 -1.81 -3.51
CA ARG A 91 -21.35 -1.39 -3.17
C ARG A 91 -22.21 -2.56 -2.66
N GLN A 92 -21.67 -3.35 -1.72
CA GLN A 92 -22.30 -4.54 -1.13
C GLN A 92 -22.54 -5.71 -2.10
N GLN A 93 -22.06 -5.63 -3.35
CA GLN A 93 -22.14 -6.71 -4.32
C GLN A 93 -20.78 -7.40 -4.46
N ARG A 94 -20.71 -8.69 -4.10
CA ARG A 94 -19.49 -9.49 -4.28
C ARG A 94 -19.15 -9.61 -5.76
N LEU A 95 -17.87 -9.61 -6.12
CA LEU A 95 -17.44 -9.75 -7.51
C LEU A 95 -17.57 -11.19 -8.04
N GLN A 96 -17.48 -12.19 -7.17
CA GLN A 96 -17.85 -13.58 -7.44
C GLN A 96 -18.62 -14.16 -6.26
N SER A 97 -19.65 -14.97 -6.51
CA SER A 97 -20.30 -15.74 -5.46
C SER A 97 -19.30 -16.75 -4.88
N GLY A 98 -19.25 -16.86 -3.55
CA GLY A 98 -18.54 -17.94 -2.90
C GLY A 98 -19.32 -19.22 -3.15
N GLY A 99 -18.73 -20.20 -3.84
CA GLY A 99 -19.37 -21.51 -3.97
C GLY A 99 -19.49 -22.15 -2.59
N ALA A 100 -20.72 -22.23 -2.08
CA ALA A 100 -21.20 -23.21 -1.10
C ALA A 100 -22.69 -22.94 -0.81
N ASP A 101 -23.60 -23.58 -1.56
CA ASP A 101 -24.51 -24.62 -1.03
C ASP A 101 -25.46 -25.14 -2.14
N ASN A 102 -25.33 -26.44 -2.42
CA ASN A 102 -26.32 -27.37 -2.98
C ASN A 102 -27.16 -26.95 -4.20
N ASN A 103 -26.75 -27.43 -5.37
CA ASN A 103 -27.55 -28.44 -6.07
C ASN A 103 -26.63 -29.27 -6.97
N ASP A 104 -26.74 -30.59 -6.84
CA ASP A 104 -26.21 -31.60 -7.76
C ASP A 104 -26.97 -31.55 -9.09
N ASP A 105 -26.96 -30.40 -9.76
CA ASP A 105 -27.47 -30.28 -11.12
C ASP A 105 -26.28 -30.05 -12.05
N GLU A 106 -25.86 -31.13 -12.72
CA GLU A 106 -24.84 -31.15 -13.78
C GLU A 106 -25.21 -30.28 -15.01
N GLU A 107 -26.27 -29.46 -14.91
CA GLU A 107 -26.77 -28.55 -15.95
C GLU A 107 -26.31 -27.08 -15.77
N ASP A 108 -25.76 -26.70 -14.61
CA ASP A 108 -25.42 -25.29 -14.28
C ASP A 108 -23.95 -24.88 -14.57
N GLU A 109 -23.19 -25.67 -15.33
CA GLU A 109 -21.87 -25.22 -15.81
C GLU A 109 -21.96 -24.08 -16.84
N GLU A 110 -23.10 -23.96 -17.54
CA GLU A 110 -23.38 -22.89 -18.51
C GLU A 110 -23.77 -21.56 -17.85
N GLU A 111 -24.23 -21.56 -16.59
CA GLU A 111 -24.72 -20.38 -15.88
C GLU A 111 -23.71 -19.71 -14.93
N ARG A 112 -22.41 -20.09 -14.99
CA ARG A 112 -21.37 -19.25 -14.39
C ARG A 112 -21.28 -17.94 -15.16
N GLU A 113 -22.05 -16.95 -14.72
CA GLU A 113 -22.11 -15.61 -15.30
C GLU A 113 -20.69 -15.12 -15.63
N ASP A 114 -20.46 -14.79 -16.90
CA ASP A 114 -19.17 -14.28 -17.38
C ASP A 114 -18.68 -13.19 -16.40
N VAL A 115 -17.56 -13.46 -15.74
CA VAL A 115 -16.96 -12.60 -14.72
C VAL A 115 -16.81 -11.16 -15.25
N VAL A 116 -16.50 -11.01 -16.54
CA VAL A 116 -16.38 -9.70 -17.19
C VAL A 116 -17.73 -9.00 -17.26
N LYS A 117 -18.79 -9.72 -17.65
CA LYS A 117 -20.16 -9.20 -17.67
C LYS A 117 -20.57 -8.76 -16.27
N ARG A 118 -20.30 -9.58 -15.26
CA ARG A 118 -20.61 -9.29 -13.87
C ARG A 118 -19.87 -8.05 -13.34
N ILE A 119 -18.57 -7.94 -13.60
CA ILE A 119 -17.78 -6.74 -13.28
C ILE A 119 -18.39 -5.50 -13.92
N ARG A 120 -18.78 -5.58 -15.20
CA ARG A 120 -19.39 -4.45 -15.93
C ARG A 120 -20.77 -4.07 -15.40
N THR A 121 -21.55 -5.04 -14.95
CA THR A 121 -22.84 -4.81 -14.28
C THR A 121 -22.64 -4.08 -12.95
N ILE A 122 -21.60 -4.44 -12.18
CA ILE A 122 -21.35 -3.91 -10.83
C ILE A 122 -20.67 -2.53 -10.86
N LEU A 123 -19.61 -2.36 -11.66
CA LEU A 123 -18.77 -1.15 -11.69
C LEU A 123 -19.10 -0.21 -12.86
N GLY A 124 -19.71 -0.73 -13.93
CA GLY A 124 -19.89 -0.01 -15.19
C GLY A 124 -18.81 -0.34 -16.23
N PRO A 125 -18.58 0.54 -17.22
CA PRO A 125 -17.70 0.22 -18.35
C PRO A 125 -16.25 -0.01 -17.88
N THR A 126 -15.65 -1.08 -18.40
CA THR A 126 -14.23 -1.43 -18.19
C THR A 126 -13.45 -1.23 -19.47
N PHE A 127 -12.26 -0.66 -19.39
CA PHE A 127 -11.32 -0.54 -20.49
C PHE A 127 -10.50 -1.83 -20.62
N GLY A 128 -10.51 -2.45 -21.80
CA GLY A 128 -9.60 -3.55 -22.07
C GLY A 128 -8.19 -3.00 -22.25
N SER A 129 -7.23 -3.50 -21.49
CA SER A 129 -5.82 -3.20 -21.74
C SER A 129 -5.04 -4.48 -21.90
N SER A 130 -4.16 -4.46 -22.89
CA SER A 130 -2.84 -5.08 -22.87
C SER A 130 -2.66 -6.36 -22.01
N LYS A 131 -2.35 -7.46 -22.69
CA LYS A 131 -2.04 -8.79 -22.10
C LYS A 131 -1.12 -8.68 -20.89
N ALA A 132 -1.46 -9.32 -19.78
CA ALA A 132 -0.59 -9.34 -18.63
C ALA A 132 0.71 -10.12 -18.93
N PRO A 133 1.87 -9.70 -18.41
CA PRO A 133 3.08 -10.50 -18.54
C PRO A 133 2.87 -11.81 -17.78
N THR A 134 2.84 -12.93 -18.50
CA THR A 134 2.88 -14.27 -17.91
C THR A 134 4.29 -14.54 -17.41
N VAL A 135 4.40 -15.05 -16.18
CA VAL A 135 5.67 -15.62 -15.71
C VAL A 135 5.94 -16.84 -16.60
N LYS A 136 7.05 -16.85 -17.33
CA LYS A 136 7.44 -17.99 -18.17
C LYS A 136 7.64 -19.21 -17.28
N GLY A 137 6.67 -20.11 -17.26
CA GLY A 137 6.80 -21.46 -16.72
C GLY A 137 7.72 -22.31 -17.59
N THR A 138 8.46 -23.22 -16.98
CA THR A 138 9.46 -24.09 -17.61
C THR A 138 8.87 -25.26 -18.41
N THR A 139 7.60 -25.19 -18.84
CA THR A 139 6.94 -26.30 -19.52
C THR A 139 5.99 -25.79 -20.60
N GLU A 140 6.07 -26.38 -21.79
CA GLU A 140 5.32 -26.02 -23.02
C GLU A 140 3.78 -26.12 -22.85
N GLU A 141 3.29 -26.71 -21.76
CA GLU A 141 1.86 -26.82 -21.43
C GLU A 141 1.28 -25.60 -20.69
N GLU A 142 2.12 -24.69 -20.16
CA GLU A 142 1.69 -23.46 -19.46
C GLU A 142 1.62 -22.22 -20.39
N GLU A 143 1.91 -22.39 -21.68
CA GLU A 143 1.84 -21.30 -22.68
C GLU A 143 0.39 -20.88 -23.03
N GLU A 144 -0.63 -21.59 -22.56
CA GLU A 144 -1.97 -21.56 -23.19
C GLU A 144 -3.10 -20.80 -22.50
N GLU A 145 -2.88 -20.08 -21.39
CA GLU A 145 -4.00 -19.32 -20.82
C GLU A 145 -3.62 -17.87 -20.48
N GLU A 146 -3.47 -17.07 -21.53
CA GLU A 146 -3.24 -15.64 -21.47
C GLU A 146 -4.28 -14.91 -20.58
N GLU A 147 -3.78 -14.15 -19.61
CA GLU A 147 -4.61 -13.30 -18.75
C GLU A 147 -4.90 -11.95 -19.44
N ASN A 148 -6.18 -11.66 -19.65
CA ASN A 148 -6.67 -10.39 -20.16
C ASN A 148 -6.95 -9.42 -19.00
N MET A 149 -6.53 -8.16 -19.14
CA MET A 149 -6.75 -7.14 -18.13
C MET A 149 -7.93 -6.24 -18.47
N PHE A 150 -8.87 -6.13 -17.52
CA PHE A 150 -10.01 -5.21 -17.59
C PHE A 150 -9.85 -4.13 -16.53
N CYS A 151 -9.76 -2.87 -16.95
CA CYS A 151 -9.44 -1.74 -16.08
C CYS A 151 -10.64 -0.84 -15.85
N TYR A 152 -10.78 -0.35 -14.63
CA TYR A 152 -11.67 0.72 -14.19
C TYR A 152 -10.80 1.75 -13.44
N PRO A 153 -11.18 3.04 -13.34
CA PRO A 153 -10.38 4.00 -12.60
C PRO A 153 -9.95 3.49 -11.21
N GLY A 154 -8.65 3.30 -11.01
CA GLY A 154 -8.07 2.85 -9.75
C GLY A 154 -8.23 1.36 -9.40
N VAL A 155 -8.71 0.52 -10.32
CA VAL A 155 -8.74 -0.94 -10.14
C VAL A 155 -8.66 -1.68 -11.49
N ALA A 156 -7.93 -2.78 -11.52
CA ALA A 156 -7.80 -3.65 -12.68
C ALA A 156 -8.08 -5.11 -12.31
N PHE A 157 -8.69 -5.85 -13.24
CA PHE A 157 -9.15 -7.22 -13.09
C PHE A 157 -8.46 -8.12 -14.10
N GLY A 158 -7.65 -9.04 -13.61
CA GLY A 158 -7.00 -10.06 -14.42
C GLY A 158 -7.93 -11.24 -14.60
N VAL A 159 -8.39 -11.46 -15.82
CA VAL A 159 -9.36 -12.49 -16.17
C VAL A 159 -8.77 -13.44 -17.20
N GLN A 160 -8.89 -14.73 -16.91
CA GLN A 160 -8.43 -15.80 -17.77
C GLN A 160 -9.63 -16.49 -18.40
N LYS A 161 -9.52 -16.85 -19.69
CA LYS A 161 -10.53 -17.66 -20.38
C LYS A 161 -10.13 -19.12 -20.29
N THR A 162 -11.03 -19.98 -19.81
CA THR A 162 -10.81 -21.42 -19.74
C THR A 162 -10.98 -22.05 -21.12
N ARG A 163 -10.46 -23.27 -21.30
CA ARG A 163 -10.68 -24.08 -22.51
C ARG A 163 -12.15 -24.32 -22.84
N SER A 164 -13.02 -24.35 -21.83
CA SER A 164 -14.49 -24.46 -21.98
C SER A 164 -15.15 -23.17 -22.45
N GLY A 165 -14.41 -22.06 -22.56
CA GLY A 165 -14.94 -20.75 -22.96
C GLY A 165 -15.43 -19.88 -21.81
N SER A 166 -15.51 -20.42 -20.59
CA SER A 166 -15.85 -19.68 -19.37
C SER A 166 -14.72 -18.71 -18.97
N THR A 167 -15.04 -17.71 -18.16
CA THR A 167 -14.07 -16.71 -17.66
C THR A 167 -13.87 -16.85 -16.17
N ARG A 168 -12.62 -16.71 -15.71
CA ARG A 168 -12.22 -16.81 -14.31
C ARG A 168 -11.40 -15.60 -13.88
N LEU A 169 -11.76 -14.98 -12.76
CA LEU A 169 -10.96 -13.94 -12.12
C LEU A 169 -9.72 -14.56 -11.46
N LYS A 170 -8.52 -14.10 -11.86
CA LYS A 170 -7.23 -14.55 -11.32
C LYS A 170 -6.67 -13.57 -10.30
N ARG A 171 -6.84 -12.27 -10.54
CA ARG A 171 -6.42 -11.22 -9.60
C ARG A 171 -7.22 -9.93 -9.72
N ILE A 172 -7.20 -9.17 -8.64
CA ILE A 172 -7.70 -7.80 -8.57
C ILE A 172 -6.52 -6.93 -8.15
N VAL A 173 -6.25 -5.84 -8.86
CA VAL A 173 -5.15 -4.91 -8.57
C VAL A 173 -5.71 -3.52 -8.36
N LEU A 174 -5.48 -2.93 -7.20
CA LEU A 174 -5.83 -1.55 -6.91
C LEU A 174 -4.58 -0.67 -7.01
N THR A 175 -4.74 0.48 -7.66
CA THR A 175 -3.70 1.51 -7.83
C THR A 175 -4.26 2.88 -7.48
N PRO A 176 -3.43 3.82 -7.00
CA PRO A 176 -3.90 5.11 -6.51
C PRO A 176 -4.48 5.99 -7.63
N LEU A 177 -5.43 6.83 -7.26
CA LEU A 177 -5.90 7.95 -8.07
C LEU A 177 -5.49 9.30 -7.41
N PRO A 178 -5.18 10.34 -8.19
CA PRO A 178 -5.11 10.36 -9.65
C PRO A 178 -3.91 9.55 -10.19
N ILE A 179 -4.06 9.03 -11.41
CA ILE A 179 -2.99 8.31 -12.12
C ILE A 179 -1.92 9.34 -12.52
N SER A 180 -0.64 8.99 -12.41
CA SER A 180 0.46 9.88 -12.84
C SER A 180 0.28 10.35 -14.29
N LYS A 181 0.69 11.60 -14.55
CA LYS A 181 0.53 12.24 -15.87
C LYS A 181 1.17 11.39 -16.97
N GLY A 182 0.49 11.30 -18.12
CA GLY A 182 0.98 10.59 -19.29
C GLY A 182 0.76 9.08 -19.27
N ILE A 183 0.18 8.52 -18.19
CA ILE A 183 -0.07 7.09 -18.10
C ILE A 183 -1.53 6.77 -18.41
N PRO A 184 -1.81 5.98 -19.46
CA PRO A 184 -3.15 5.51 -19.76
C PRO A 184 -3.75 4.71 -18.61
N ILE A 185 -5.06 4.89 -18.38
CA ILE A 185 -5.82 4.24 -17.31
C ILE A 185 -5.70 2.71 -17.34
N ASP A 186 -5.63 2.17 -18.54
CA ASP A 186 -5.63 0.76 -18.86
C ASP A 186 -4.23 0.15 -18.59
N GLN A 187 -3.19 0.98 -18.46
CA GLN A 187 -1.82 0.58 -18.11
C GLN A 187 -1.43 0.92 -16.66
N ALA A 188 -2.26 1.64 -15.91
CA ALA A 188 -1.92 2.12 -14.57
C ALA A 188 -1.55 0.99 -13.59
N TRP A 189 -2.12 -0.19 -13.76
CA TRP A 189 -1.80 -1.38 -12.95
C TRP A 189 -0.37 -1.93 -13.15
N ARG A 190 0.28 -1.59 -14.28
CA ARG A 190 1.65 -1.98 -14.61
C ARG A 190 2.69 -1.09 -13.94
N GLN A 191 2.28 0.06 -13.41
CA GLN A 191 3.23 1.00 -12.83
C GLN A 191 3.99 0.34 -11.69
N HIS A 192 5.31 0.41 -11.80
CA HIS A 192 6.17 0.05 -10.69
C HIS A 192 6.05 1.13 -9.60
N PRO A 193 6.04 0.75 -8.32
CA PRO A 193 6.01 1.69 -7.19
C PRO A 193 7.07 2.80 -7.24
N GLN A 194 8.15 2.60 -8.00
CA GLN A 194 9.23 3.56 -8.25
C GLN A 194 8.76 4.80 -9.04
N THR A 195 7.78 4.67 -9.93
CA THR A 195 7.36 5.75 -10.85
C THR A 195 6.21 6.59 -10.30
N ILE A 196 5.73 6.29 -9.09
CA ILE A 196 4.64 7.02 -8.43
C ILE A 196 5.18 8.28 -7.71
N ASP A 197 6.48 8.32 -7.42
CA ASP A 197 7.12 9.46 -6.73
C ASP A 197 7.36 10.69 -7.62
N ASP A 198 7.38 10.56 -8.96
CA ASP A 198 7.49 11.73 -9.86
C ASP A 198 6.31 12.72 -9.75
N GLY A 199 5.20 12.30 -9.11
CA GLY A 199 4.06 13.17 -8.78
C GLY A 199 3.88 13.44 -7.29
N LEU A 200 4.64 12.76 -6.43
CA LEU A 200 4.63 12.90 -4.96
C LEU A 200 5.83 13.73 -4.45
N ASP A 201 6.61 14.32 -5.34
CA ASP A 201 7.57 15.41 -5.07
C ASP A 201 6.94 16.68 -4.46
N SER A 202 5.61 16.71 -4.28
CA SER A 202 4.90 17.85 -3.67
C SER A 202 4.47 17.64 -2.21
N LEU A 203 4.83 16.54 -1.56
CA LEU A 203 4.74 16.49 -0.10
C LEU A 203 6.02 17.12 0.45
N ALA A 204 5.89 18.29 1.05
CA ALA A 204 6.98 19.04 1.68
C ALA A 204 7.66 18.20 2.77
N VAL A 205 8.58 17.33 2.36
CA VAL A 205 9.58 16.75 3.26
C VAL A 205 10.56 17.88 3.52
N ALA A 206 10.62 18.34 4.78
CA ALA A 206 11.67 19.26 5.17
C ALA A 206 13.02 18.56 4.99
N HIS A 207 13.77 18.97 3.97
CA HIS A 207 15.13 18.46 3.75
C HIS A 207 16.04 19.09 4.80
N GLY A 208 16.41 18.33 5.83
CA GLY A 208 17.33 18.76 6.87
C GLY A 208 18.53 17.81 6.96
N ASP A 209 19.72 18.36 7.17
CA ASP A 209 20.88 17.56 7.55
C ASP A 209 21.00 17.57 9.07
N LEU A 210 20.76 16.42 9.70
CA LEU A 210 20.81 16.28 11.17
C LEU A 210 22.20 16.65 11.72
N HIS A 211 23.26 16.52 10.91
CA HIS A 211 24.62 16.91 11.30
C HIS A 211 24.80 18.42 11.55
N ARG A 212 23.85 19.24 11.11
CA ARG A 212 23.87 20.71 11.30
C ARG A 212 22.93 21.18 12.41
N ALA A 213 22.26 20.27 13.11
CA ALA A 213 21.47 20.59 14.29
C ALA A 213 22.38 21.14 15.39
N GLU A 214 22.00 22.27 15.97
CA GLU A 214 22.76 22.93 17.04
C GLU A 214 21.99 22.74 18.36
N ILE A 215 22.68 22.19 19.36
CA ILE A 215 22.14 21.95 20.69
C ILE A 215 22.86 22.91 21.63
N GLU A 216 22.12 23.85 22.20
CA GLU A 216 22.67 24.82 23.15
C GLU A 216 22.26 24.41 24.57
N LEU A 217 23.24 23.92 25.31
CA LEU A 217 23.12 23.61 26.72
C LEU A 217 24.00 24.64 27.43
N ASP A 218 23.41 25.70 27.98
CA ASP A 218 24.11 26.62 28.86
C ASP A 218 23.86 26.20 30.32
N PRO A 219 24.78 25.48 30.96
CA PRO A 219 24.62 25.07 32.35
C PRO A 219 24.87 26.21 33.35
N ASP A 220 25.49 27.32 32.92
CA ASP A 220 25.95 28.39 33.81
C ASP A 220 24.97 29.58 33.85
N ASN A 221 24.09 29.69 32.85
CA ASN A 221 23.06 30.73 32.77
C ASN A 221 21.66 30.19 33.11
N LEU A 222 21.33 30.12 34.41
CA LEU A 222 20.01 29.72 34.93
C LEU A 222 18.83 30.61 34.47
N SER A 223 19.10 31.73 33.79
CA SER A 223 18.06 32.62 33.27
C SER A 223 17.53 32.17 31.90
N GLU A 224 18.29 31.39 31.14
CA GLU A 224 17.89 30.90 29.82
C GLU A 224 17.65 29.39 29.87
N LYS A 225 16.52 28.96 29.29
CA LYS A 225 16.16 27.53 29.28
C LYS A 225 17.00 26.80 28.24
N PRO A 226 17.30 25.51 28.44
CA PRO A 226 17.99 24.72 27.43
C PRO A 226 17.14 24.60 26.15
N ARG A 227 17.76 24.82 24.97
CA ARG A 227 17.06 24.82 23.67
C ARG A 227 17.78 23.96 22.63
N VAL A 228 17.01 23.36 21.74
CA VAL A 228 17.49 22.64 20.56
C VAL A 228 17.04 23.38 19.31
N THR A 229 17.99 23.78 18.46
CA THR A 229 17.69 24.49 17.21
C THR A 229 17.89 23.57 16.01
N LEU A 230 16.80 23.27 15.31
CA LEU A 230 16.79 22.50 14.07
C LEU A 230 16.75 23.46 12.87
N ARG A 231 17.74 23.35 11.98
CA ARG A 231 17.81 24.17 10.76
C ARG A 231 17.58 23.28 9.54
N PHE A 232 16.49 23.52 8.81
CA PHE A 232 16.15 22.80 7.58
C PHE A 232 16.54 23.63 6.36
N HIS A 233 17.03 22.97 5.31
CA HIS A 233 17.40 23.61 4.06
C HIS A 233 16.27 23.50 3.05
N SER A 234 16.13 24.53 2.22
CA SER A 234 15.32 24.41 1.02
C SER A 234 15.96 23.39 0.06
N PRO A 235 15.16 22.65 -0.73
CA PRO A 235 15.68 21.70 -1.71
C PRO A 235 16.72 22.36 -2.63
N PRO A 236 17.70 21.61 -3.17
CA PRO A 236 18.79 22.15 -4.00
C PRO A 236 18.36 22.87 -5.29
N HIS A 237 17.06 22.94 -5.57
CA HIS A 237 16.47 23.63 -6.72
C HIS A 237 15.41 24.68 -6.35
N GLN A 238 15.28 25.02 -5.06
CA GLN A 238 14.41 26.09 -4.56
C GLN A 238 15.23 27.01 -3.64
N ASP A 239 15.50 28.24 -4.09
CA ASP A 239 15.94 29.30 -3.18
C ASP A 239 14.75 29.72 -2.31
N GLY A 240 14.66 29.15 -1.12
CA GLY A 240 13.64 29.46 -0.11
C GLY A 240 14.25 29.90 1.21
N PRO A 241 13.45 30.52 2.11
CA PRO A 241 13.92 30.86 3.44
C PRO A 241 14.26 29.58 4.22
N VAL A 242 15.40 29.59 4.92
CA VAL A 242 15.79 28.53 5.87
C VAL A 242 14.70 28.41 6.94
N VAL A 243 14.09 27.24 7.05
CA VAL A 243 13.11 26.96 8.11
C VAL A 243 13.88 26.61 9.37
N VAL A 244 13.69 27.39 10.43
CA VAL A 244 14.33 27.19 11.73
C VAL A 244 13.24 26.84 12.74
N VAL A 245 13.38 25.69 13.39
CA VAL A 245 12.49 25.21 14.45
C VAL A 245 13.26 25.19 15.75
N VAL A 246 12.71 25.80 16.79
CA VAL A 246 13.36 25.92 18.11
C VAL A 246 12.53 25.16 19.15
N LEU A 247 13.17 24.17 19.77
CA LEU A 247 12.55 23.35 20.82
C LEU A 247 13.08 23.80 22.18
N GLU A 248 12.19 24.23 23.06
CA GLU A 248 12.50 24.60 24.44
C GLU A 248 12.26 23.39 25.35
N ILE A 249 13.33 22.90 25.97
CA ILE A 249 13.26 21.68 26.78
C ILE A 249 12.42 21.96 28.03
N GLY A 250 11.32 21.22 28.16
CA GLY A 250 10.35 21.36 29.26
C GLY A 250 9.18 22.29 28.97
N GLU A 251 9.14 22.96 27.81
CA GLU A 251 8.03 23.82 27.39
C GLU A 251 7.41 23.40 26.07
N THR A 252 8.22 23.11 25.05
CA THR A 252 7.70 22.66 23.76
C THR A 252 7.05 21.29 23.89
N THR A 253 5.74 21.23 23.61
CA THR A 253 4.96 20.00 23.69
C THR A 253 5.07 19.16 22.42
N SER A 254 4.67 17.89 22.50
CA SER A 254 4.55 17.03 21.32
C SER A 254 3.59 17.59 20.27
N GLU A 255 2.52 18.24 20.71
CA GLU A 255 1.50 18.87 19.88
C GLU A 255 2.07 20.07 19.14
N ASP A 256 2.89 20.91 19.79
CA ASP A 256 3.56 22.04 19.16
C ASP A 256 4.48 21.57 18.03
N ILE A 257 5.26 20.51 18.29
CA ILE A 257 6.15 19.89 17.30
C ILE A 257 5.35 19.33 16.12
N LEU A 258 4.20 18.71 16.37
CA LEU A 258 3.32 18.18 15.32
C LEU A 258 2.67 19.29 14.50
N CYS A 259 2.34 20.43 15.11
CA CYS A 259 1.81 21.59 14.40
C CYS A 259 2.86 22.25 13.50
N GLU A 260 4.13 22.27 13.93
CA GLU A 260 5.22 22.95 13.21
C GLU A 260 5.89 22.06 12.14
N LEU A 261 6.15 20.79 12.45
CA LEU A 261 6.83 19.83 11.57
C LEU A 261 5.88 18.86 10.86
N GLY A 262 4.61 18.84 11.25
CA GLY A 262 3.65 17.84 10.81
C GLY A 262 3.82 16.49 11.53
N SER A 263 2.98 15.52 11.16
CA SER A 263 3.07 14.17 11.72
C SER A 263 4.40 13.51 11.36
N ALA A 264 5.11 12.99 12.36
CA ALA A 264 6.36 12.28 12.15
C ALA A 264 6.21 11.17 11.10
N ILE A 265 7.06 11.20 10.06
CA ILE A 265 7.06 10.19 8.99
C ILE A 265 7.58 8.85 9.54
N ARG A 266 8.44 8.86 10.55
CA ARG A 266 8.89 7.68 11.32
C ARG A 266 9.17 8.07 12.77
N THR A 267 8.87 7.18 13.71
CA THR A 267 9.25 7.34 15.12
C THR A 267 10.31 6.29 15.45
N PHE A 268 11.45 6.71 15.99
CA PHE A 268 12.52 5.83 16.45
C PHE A 268 12.59 5.87 17.97
N TRP A 269 12.61 4.69 18.59
CA TRP A 269 12.79 4.56 20.04
C TRP A 269 14.19 4.06 20.31
N LYS A 270 14.94 4.79 21.15
CA LYS A 270 16.19 4.29 21.72
C LYS A 270 15.86 3.72 23.09
N GLN A 271 15.98 2.41 23.24
CA GLN A 271 15.86 1.75 24.53
C GLN A 271 17.16 2.00 25.30
N ASP A 272 17.10 2.78 26.38
CA ASP A 272 18.27 3.04 27.23
C ASP A 272 18.32 2.02 28.36
N ASP A 273 19.07 0.94 28.16
CA ASP A 273 19.23 -0.14 29.16
C ASP A 273 20.14 0.26 30.34
N ARG A 274 20.66 1.50 30.38
CA ARG A 274 21.52 1.98 31.47
C ARG A 274 20.80 2.13 32.81
N LEU A 275 19.48 1.98 32.86
CA LEU A 275 18.69 2.01 34.10
C LEU A 275 18.50 0.62 34.75
N ALA A 276 18.99 -0.47 34.14
CA ALA A 276 18.83 -1.84 34.66
C ALA A 276 19.93 -2.29 35.65
N ILE A 277 20.46 -1.39 36.49
CA ILE A 277 21.60 -1.71 37.39
C ILE A 277 21.18 -2.09 38.83
N HIS A 278 19.88 -2.21 39.15
CA HIS A 278 19.46 -2.63 40.48
C HIS A 278 18.27 -3.61 40.47
N THR A 279 18.52 -4.84 40.03
CA THR A 279 17.77 -6.01 40.49
C THR A 279 18.68 -7.24 40.48
N ALA A 280 19.43 -7.40 41.56
CA ALA A 280 19.96 -8.66 42.07
C ALA A 280 20.20 -8.51 43.57
#